data_AF-A0A164ELF6-F1
#
_entry.id   AF-A0A164ELF6-F1
#
_cell.length_a   1.000
_cell.length_b   1.000
_cell.length_c   1.000
_cell.angle_alpha   90.00
_cell.angle_beta   90.00
_cell.angle_gamma   90.00
#
_symmetry.space_group_name_H-M   'P 1'
#
loop_
_entity.id
_entity.type
_entity.pdbx_description
1 polymer ?
#
loop_
_entity_poly.entity_id
_entity_poly.type
_entity_poly.pdbx_seq_one_letter_code
_entity_poly.pdbx_strand_id
1 'polypeptide(L)'
;MFEEQYKVPKPFLTQDTMERIERALMQSLHETKEIFISYYLDGFIHDEYITVIDIDKQSNTVHYTDAFGLQTRLKFEEFVDIK
;
A
#
# COMPACT_ATOMS: atom_id res chain seq x y z
N MET A 1 0.40 2.28 28.66
CA MET A 1 -0.60 3.03 27.87
C MET A 1 0.13 4.25 27.28
N PHE A 2 0.81 4.06 26.14
CA PHE A 2 1.63 5.11 25.50
C PHE A 2 1.47 5.14 23.98
N GLU A 3 0.78 4.16 23.38
CA GLU A 3 0.71 3.99 21.91
C GLU A 3 -0.34 4.89 21.25
N GLU A 4 -1.37 5.35 21.97
CA GLU A 4 -2.42 6.21 21.42
C GLU A 4 -1.91 7.61 21.03
N GLN A 5 -0.82 8.09 21.64
CA GLN A 5 -0.26 9.42 21.36
C GLN A 5 0.37 9.54 19.97
N TYR A 6 0.72 8.41 19.34
CA TYR A 6 1.37 8.38 18.03
C TYR A 6 0.40 8.05 16.90
N LYS A 7 -0.88 7.82 17.21
CA LYS A 7 -1.89 7.58 16.19
C LYS A 7 -2.13 8.86 15.41
N VAL A 8 -2.15 8.74 14.09
CA VAL A 8 -2.46 9.82 13.16
C VAL A 8 -3.84 9.60 12.54
N PRO A 9 -4.57 10.66 12.15
CA PRO A 9 -5.77 10.51 11.36
C PRO A 9 -5.44 9.92 9.99
N LYS A 10 -6.39 9.19 9.39
CA LYS A 10 -6.24 8.64 8.03
C LYS A 10 -5.88 9.77 7.04
N PRO A 11 -4.76 9.68 6.30
CA PRO A 11 -4.36 10.72 5.35
C PRO A 11 -5.40 10.92 4.24
N PHE A 12 -5.59 12.18 3.85
CA PHE A 12 -6.36 12.50 2.64
C PHE A 12 -5.42 12.50 1.43
N LEU A 13 -5.76 11.74 0.39
CA LEU A 13 -4.96 11.67 -0.82
C LEU A 13 -5.53 12.56 -1.92
N THR A 14 -4.63 13.27 -2.60
CA THR A 14 -4.99 14.00 -3.82
C THR A 14 -5.16 13.03 -4.99
N GLN A 15 -5.89 13.46 -6.03
CA GLN A 15 -6.05 12.65 -7.24
C GLN A 15 -4.69 12.28 -7.87
N ASP A 16 -3.75 13.22 -7.95
CA ASP A 16 -2.41 12.96 -8.48
C ASP A 16 -1.67 11.86 -7.69
N THR A 17 -1.79 11.90 -6.35
CA THR A 17 -1.20 10.86 -5.48
C THR A 17 -1.84 9.50 -5.74
N MET A 18 -3.17 9.43 -5.85
CA MET A 18 -3.88 8.18 -6.15
C MET A 18 -3.47 7.61 -7.51
N GLU A 19 -3.37 8.46 -8.55
CA GLU A 19 -2.93 8.05 -9.89
C GLU A 19 -1.46 7.60 -9.92
N ARG A 20 -0.59 8.17 -9.08
CA ARG A 20 0.79 7.70 -8.92
C ARG A 20 0.84 6.31 -8.28
N ILE A 21 0.06 6.10 -7.22
CA ILE A 21 -0.05 4.80 -6.54
C ILE A 21 -0.54 3.74 -7.52
N GLU A 22 -1.64 3.99 -8.22
CA GLU A 22 -2.21 3.05 -9.20
C GLU A 22 -1.20 2.65 -10.28
N ARG A 23 -0.47 3.63 -10.85
CA ARG A 23 0.57 3.36 -11.85
C ARG A 23 1.70 2.50 -11.31
N ALA A 24 2.19 2.78 -10.11
CA ALA A 24 3.27 2.00 -9.51
C ALA A 24 2.85 0.56 -9.21
N LEU A 25 1.62 0.35 -8.71
CA LEU A 25 1.07 -0.98 -8.46
C LEU A 25 0.92 -1.78 -9.75
N MET A 26 0.39 -1.15 -10.81
CA MET A 26 0.33 -1.78 -12.13
C MET A 26 1.71 -2.12 -12.66
N GLN A 27 2.69 -1.22 -12.54
CA GLN A 27 4.06 -1.50 -12.98
C GLN A 27 4.66 -2.67 -12.21
N SER A 28 4.52 -2.69 -10.88
CA SER A 28 4.98 -3.80 -10.04
C SER A 28 4.38 -5.14 -10.48
N LEU A 29 3.07 -5.17 -10.75
CA LEU A 29 2.38 -6.37 -11.23
C LEU A 29 2.91 -6.87 -12.59
N HIS A 30 3.11 -5.98 -13.55
CA HIS A 30 3.54 -6.37 -14.91
C HIS A 30 5.03 -6.74 -14.98
N GLU A 31 5.87 -6.04 -14.21
CA GLU A 31 7.32 -6.18 -14.27
C GLU A 31 7.88 -7.07 -13.14
N THR A 32 7.03 -7.57 -12.24
CA THR A 32 7.45 -8.25 -11.00
C THR A 32 8.47 -7.41 -10.22
N LYS A 33 8.23 -6.10 -10.18
CA LYS A 33 9.17 -5.11 -9.65
C LYS A 33 8.86 -4.84 -8.18
N GLU A 34 9.88 -4.91 -7.34
CA GLU A 34 9.78 -4.48 -5.94
C GLU A 34 9.60 -2.95 -5.87
N ILE A 35 8.63 -2.50 -5.08
CA ILE A 35 8.33 -1.09 -4.84
C ILE A 35 8.24 -0.81 -3.34
N PHE A 36 8.59 0.40 -2.93
CA PHE A 36 8.48 0.84 -1.54
C PHE A 36 7.18 1.61 -1.34
N ILE A 37 6.31 1.11 -0.47
CA ILE A 37 4.98 1.69 -0.23
C ILE A 37 4.87 2.24 1.18
N SER A 38 3.98 3.21 1.34
CA SER A 38 3.43 3.60 2.65
C SER A 38 1.96 3.25 2.71
N TYR A 39 1.48 2.71 3.83
CA TYR A 39 0.05 2.43 4.04
C TYR A 39 -0.41 2.75 5.46
N TYR A 40 -1.68 3.10 5.60
CA TYR A 40 -2.34 3.40 6.86
C TYR A 40 -3.00 2.14 7.40
N LEU A 41 -2.77 1.81 8.67
CA LEU A 41 -3.47 0.74 9.38
C LEU A 41 -3.60 1.11 10.87
N ASP A 42 -4.82 1.01 11.41
CA ASP A 42 -5.11 1.18 12.85
C ASP A 42 -4.57 2.45 13.53
N GLY A 43 -4.44 3.54 12.76
CA GLY A 43 -3.93 4.83 13.24
C GLY A 43 -2.44 5.03 13.00
N PHE A 44 -1.76 4.10 12.34
CA PHE A 44 -0.33 4.18 12.06
C PHE A 44 -0.06 4.17 10.57
N ILE A 45 1.03 4.81 10.15
CA ILE A 45 1.55 4.70 8.79
C ILE A 45 2.72 3.74 8.85
N HIS A 46 2.63 2.69 8.04
CA HIS A 46 3.65 1.68 7.86
C HIS A 46 4.34 1.88 6.53
N ASP A 47 5.60 1.46 6.46
CA ASP A 47 6.42 1.49 5.27
C ASP A 47 6.94 0.08 5.00
N GLU A 48 6.81 -0.39 3.76
CA GLU A 48 7.16 -1.76 3.40
C GLU A 48 7.60 -1.88 1.93
N TYR A 49 8.56 -2.77 1.67
CA TYR A 49 8.88 -3.19 0.31
C TYR A 49 7.99 -4.35 -0.11
N ILE A 50 7.34 -4.21 -1.26
CA ILE A 50 6.38 -5.19 -1.76
C ILE A 50 6.61 -5.52 -3.23
N THR A 51 6.17 -6.70 -3.64
CA THR A 51 5.98 -7.05 -5.05
C THR A 51 4.53 -7.44 -5.29
N VAL A 52 3.84 -6.72 -6.16
CA VAL A 52 2.42 -6.97 -6.46
C VAL A 52 2.28 -8.25 -7.27
N ILE A 53 1.36 -9.13 -6.86
CA ILE A 53 1.12 -10.43 -7.51
C ILE A 53 -0.27 -10.52 -8.15
N ASP A 54 -1.26 -9.77 -7.65
CA ASP A 54 -2.60 -9.70 -8.22
C ASP A 54 -3.34 -8.43 -7.76
N ILE A 55 -4.30 -7.96 -8.55
CA ILE A 55 -5.17 -6.83 -8.21
C ILE A 55 -6.63 -7.22 -8.47
N ASP A 56 -7.39 -7.38 -7.39
CA ASP A 56 -8.83 -7.64 -7.45
C ASP A 56 -9.59 -6.32 -7.56
N LYS A 57 -10.05 -6.02 -8.77
CA LYS A 57 -10.85 -4.84 -9.08
C LYS A 57 -12.25 -4.85 -8.44
N GLN A 58 -12.80 -6.01 -8.09
CA GLN A 58 -14.14 -6.10 -7.48
C GLN A 58 -14.09 -5.67 -6.01
N SER A 59 -13.06 -6.12 -5.29
CA SER A 59 -12.87 -5.78 -3.87
C SER A 59 -11.95 -4.57 -3.64
N ASN A 60 -11.37 -4.02 -4.71
CA ASN A 60 -10.36 -2.96 -4.67
C ASN A 60 -9.17 -3.34 -3.76
N THR A 61 -8.73 -4.60 -3.88
CA THR A 61 -7.69 -5.20 -3.05
C THR A 61 -6.47 -5.53 -3.88
N VAL A 62 -5.30 -5.18 -3.36
CA VAL A 62 -3.99 -5.50 -3.93
C VAL A 62 -3.42 -6.68 -3.15
N HIS A 63 -3.10 -7.75 -3.85
CA HIS A 63 -2.36 -8.89 -3.32
C HIS A 63 -0.89 -8.72 -3.66
N TYR A 64 -0.02 -8.92 -2.67
CA TYR A 64 1.42 -8.74 -2.83
C TYR A 64 2.21 -9.73 -1.98
N THR A 65 3.50 -9.87 -2.26
CA THR A 65 4.46 -10.48 -1.36
C THR A 65 5.30 -9.42 -0.68
N ASP A 66 5.51 -9.56 0.63
CA ASP A 66 6.48 -8.73 1.37
C ASP A 66 7.93 -9.07 1.00
N ALA A 67 8.89 -8.38 1.63
CA ALA A 67 10.33 -8.61 1.45
C ALA A 67 10.79 -10.03 1.85
N PHE A 68 9.99 -10.78 2.59
CA PHE A 68 10.24 -12.17 2.97
C PHE A 68 9.54 -13.19 2.07
N GLY A 69 8.81 -12.73 1.04
CA GLY A 69 8.05 -13.57 0.12
C GLY A 69 6.73 -14.06 0.69
N LEU A 70 6.26 -13.53 1.82
CA LEU A 70 4.97 -13.89 2.41
C LEU A 70 3.85 -13.16 1.68
N GLN A 71 2.84 -13.92 1.27
CA GLN A 71 1.66 -13.36 0.62
C GLN A 71 0.76 -12.65 1.62
N THR A 72 0.39 -11.42 1.27
CA THR A 72 -0.51 -10.57 2.06
C THR A 72 -1.39 -9.75 1.11
N ARG A 73 -2.24 -8.91 1.67
CA ARG A 73 -3.18 -8.08 0.91
C ARG A 73 -3.48 -6.77 1.62
N LEU A 74 -3.74 -5.74 0.83
CA LEU A 74 -4.13 -4.42 1.31
C LEU A 74 -5.21 -3.84 0.39
N LYS A 75 -6.21 -3.15 0.96
CA LYS A 75 -7.16 -2.40 0.14
C LYS A 75 -6.49 -1.17 -0.45
N PHE A 76 -6.87 -0.78 -1.66
CA PHE A 76 -6.33 0.42 -2.31
C PHE A 76 -6.50 1.68 -1.44
N GLU A 77 -7.60 1.79 -0.70
CA GLU A 77 -7.88 2.93 0.20
C GLU A 77 -6.93 3.06 1.39
N GLU A 78 -6.15 2.03 1.71
CA GLU A 78 -5.19 2.03 2.82
C GLU A 78 -3.81 2.49 2.35
N PHE A 79 -3.50 2.47 1.05
CA PHE A 79 -2.25 3.03 0.54
C PHE A 79 -2.21 4.54 0.81
N VAL A 80 -1.03 5.03 1.17
CA VAL A 80 -0.78 6.45 1.47
C VAL A 80 0.18 7.03 0.44
N ASP A 81 1.24 6.31 0.09
CA ASP A 81 2.19 6.77 -0.91
C ASP A 81 3.05 5.66 -1.53
N ILE A 82 3.78 6.00 -2.60
CA ILE A 82 4.90 5.24 -3.19
C ILE A 82 6.17 6.08 -3.02
N LYS A 83 7.23 5.48 -2.48
CA LYS A 83 8.50 6.13 -2.15
C LYS A 83 9.64 5.72 -3.09
#